data_AF-A0A1I4GZ76-F1
#
_entry.id   AF-A0A1I4GZ76-F1
#
_cell.length_a   1.000
_cell.length_b   1.000
_cell.length_c   1.000
_cell.angle_alpha   90.00
_cell.angle_beta   90.00
_cell.angle_gamma   90.00
#
_symmetry.space_group_name_H-M   'P 1'
#
loop_
_entity.id
_entity.type
_entity.pdbx_description
1 polymer ?
#
loop_
_entity_poly.entity_id
_entity_poly.type
_entity_poly.pdbx_seq_one_letter_code
_entity_poly.pdbx_strand_id
1 'polypeptide(L)'
;MSFEILFSLAGVVAMSGWLLLLLSPLMPEWSDRLAGVVLPLMLSFGYLILLILPASAKGGGFGTLADVMDLFSYEQAALAGWVHFLAFDLFIGAWLVGQQRRKEYLSYWSHLAFP
;
A
#
# COMPACT_ATOMS: atom_id res chain seq x y z
N MET A 1 0.06 -11.94 19.58
CA MET A 1 0.69 -12.03 18.24
C MET A 1 1.97 -11.22 18.31
N SER A 2 3.14 -11.76 17.95
CA SER A 2 4.38 -10.95 17.92
C SER A 2 4.31 -9.95 16.78
N PHE A 3 4.85 -8.75 16.98
CA PHE A 3 4.93 -7.72 15.93
C PHE A 3 5.70 -8.22 14.70
N GLU A 4 6.66 -9.13 14.89
CA GLU A 4 7.39 -9.84 13.84
C GLU A 4 6.48 -10.64 12.88
N ILE A 5 5.44 -11.32 13.40
CA ILE A 5 4.51 -12.06 12.54
C ILE A 5 3.69 -11.08 11.68
N LEU A 6 3.27 -9.94 12.26
CA LEU A 6 2.53 -8.91 11.53
C LEU A 6 3.42 -8.23 10.47
N PHE A 7 4.69 -7.97 10.79
CA PHE A 7 5.67 -7.44 9.85
C PHE A 7 5.87 -8.38 8.66
N SER A 8 6.12 -9.67 8.93
CA SER A 8 6.31 -10.68 7.88
C SER A 8 5.06 -10.84 7.01
N LEU A 9 3.87 -10.88 7.64
CA LEU A 9 2.60 -10.98 6.92
C LEU A 9 2.37 -9.77 6.01
N ALA A 10 2.62 -8.55 6.51
CA ALA A 10 2.50 -7.33 5.70
C ALA A 10 3.43 -7.35 4.48
N GLY A 11 4.67 -7.84 4.66
CA GLY A 11 5.62 -8.01 3.57
C GLY A 11 5.14 -9.02 2.51
N VAL A 12 4.66 -10.18 2.94
CA VAL A 12 4.12 -11.21 2.01
C VAL A 12 2.91 -10.69 1.24
N VAL A 13 2.01 -9.95 1.90
CA VAL A 13 0.86 -9.30 1.26
C VAL A 13 1.32 -8.27 0.23
N ALA A 14 2.32 -7.44 0.56
CA ALA A 14 2.87 -6.46 -0.36
C ALA A 14 3.49 -7.11 -1.60
N MET A 15 4.32 -8.14 -1.41
CA MET A 15 4.91 -8.91 -2.52
C MET A 15 3.84 -9.55 -3.41
N SER A 16 2.78 -10.09 -2.80
CA SER A 16 1.66 -10.69 -3.53
C SER A 16 0.91 -9.65 -4.37
N GLY A 17 0.69 -8.45 -3.81
CA GLY A 17 0.09 -7.33 -4.54
C GLY A 17 0.92 -6.90 -5.75
N TRP A 18 2.25 -6.81 -5.60
CA TRP A 18 3.16 -6.51 -6.70
C TRP A 18 3.16 -7.60 -7.78
N LEU A 19 3.11 -8.87 -7.38
CA LEU A 19 3.02 -9.99 -8.32
C LEU A 19 1.71 -9.94 -9.12
N LEU A 20 0.59 -9.56 -8.49
CA LEU A 20 -0.68 -9.32 -9.19
C LEU A 20 -0.59 -8.16 -10.17
N LEU A 21 0.10 -7.07 -9.81
CA LEU A 21 0.34 -5.93 -10.72
C LEU A 21 1.21 -6.33 -11.92
N LEU A 22 2.22 -7.19 -11.74
CA LEU A 22 3.02 -7.72 -12.84
C LEU A 22 2.20 -8.63 -13.77
N LEU A 23 1.23 -9.37 -13.22
CA LEU A 23 0.29 -10.20 -13.98
C LEU A 23 -0.92 -9.41 -14.52
N SER A 24 -0.95 -8.10 -14.32
CA SER A 24 -2.01 -7.23 -14.84
C SER A 24 -2.31 -7.33 -16.34
N PRO A 25 -1.37 -7.60 -17.28
CA PRO A 25 -1.72 -7.79 -18.69
C PRO A 25 -2.53 -9.08 -18.95
N LEU A 26 -2.44 -10.07 -18.06
CA LEU A 26 -3.18 -11.34 -18.18
C LEU A 26 -4.56 -11.26 -17.52
N MET A 27 -4.71 -10.48 -16.44
CA MET A 27 -5.96 -10.37 -15.67
C MET A 27 -6.25 -8.90 -15.25
N PRO A 28 -6.61 -8.03 -16.20
CA PRO A 28 -6.66 -6.58 -15.99
C PRO A 28 -7.69 -6.13 -14.95
N GLU A 29 -8.90 -6.70 -14.95
CA GLU A 29 -9.97 -6.32 -14.01
C GLU A 29 -9.68 -6.77 -12.57
N TRP A 30 -9.08 -7.94 -12.40
CA TRP A 30 -8.74 -8.50 -11.10
C TRP A 30 -7.55 -7.77 -10.49
N SER A 31 -6.55 -7.42 -11.30
CA SER A 31 -5.41 -6.62 -10.86
C SER A 31 -5.86 -5.24 -10.34
N ASP A 32 -6.76 -4.55 -11.03
CA ASP A 32 -7.20 -3.21 -10.60
C ASP A 32 -8.03 -3.24 -9.31
N ARG A 33 -8.93 -4.21 -9.17
CA ARG A 33 -9.76 -4.33 -7.96
C ARG A 33 -8.94 -4.81 -6.76
N LEU A 34 -8.14 -5.86 -6.92
CA LEU A 34 -7.38 -6.45 -5.80
C LEU A 34 -6.18 -5.61 -5.41
N ALA A 35 -5.29 -5.28 -6.35
CA ALA A 35 -4.07 -4.55 -6.05
C ALA A 35 -4.28 -3.04 -5.88
N GLY A 36 -5.30 -2.47 -6.52
CA GLY A 36 -5.57 -1.03 -6.45
C GLY A 36 -6.53 -0.57 -5.35
N VAL A 37 -7.38 -1.47 -4.84
CA VAL A 37 -8.41 -1.07 -3.87
C VAL A 37 -8.41 -1.99 -2.65
N VAL A 38 -8.54 -3.30 -2.83
CA VAL A 38 -8.72 -4.23 -1.70
C VAL A 38 -7.46 -4.34 -0.84
N LEU A 39 -6.29 -4.57 -1.43
CA LEU A 39 -5.03 -4.72 -0.68
C LEU A 39 -4.60 -3.41 0.00
N PRO A 40 -4.60 -2.24 -0.66
CA PRO A 40 -4.29 -0.96 -0.01
C PRO A 40 -5.27 -0.59 1.10
N LEU A 41 -6.58 -0.85 0.92
CA LEU A 41 -7.58 -0.61 1.97
C LEU A 41 -7.39 -1.55 3.15
N MET A 42 -7.09 -2.83 2.91
CA MET A 42 -6.83 -3.79 3.98
C MET A 42 -5.59 -3.40 4.80
N LEU A 43 -4.51 -2.98 4.14
CA LEU A 43 -3.30 -2.50 4.82
C LEU A 43 -3.54 -1.17 5.56
N SER A 44 -4.31 -0.24 4.96
CA SER A 44 -4.72 1.01 5.60
C SER A 44 -5.62 0.77 6.83
N PHE A 45 -6.50 -0.23 6.77
CA PHE A 45 -7.30 -0.63 7.93
C PHE A 45 -6.43 -1.26 9.03
N GLY A 46 -5.43 -2.07 8.66
CA GLY A 46 -4.41 -2.57 9.59
C GLY A 46 -3.63 -1.45 10.27
N TYR A 47 -3.24 -0.42 9.52
CA TYR A 47 -2.64 0.81 10.05
C TYR A 47 -3.56 1.53 11.06
N LEU A 48 -4.84 1.73 10.73
CA LEU A 48 -5.79 2.39 11.63
C LEU A 48 -5.97 1.63 12.94
N ILE A 49 -6.01 0.30 12.89
CA ILE A 49 -6.07 -0.54 14.09
C ILE A 49 -4.80 -0.36 14.94
N LEU A 50 -3.62 -0.38 14.32
CA LEU A 50 -2.35 -0.17 15.04
C LEU A 50 -2.21 1.23 15.64
N LEU A 51 -2.89 2.22 15.08
CA LEU A 51 -2.88 3.61 15.53
C LEU A 51 -3.91 3.88 16.65
N ILE A 52 -5.06 3.20 16.63
CA ILE A 52 -6.14 3.38 17.62
C ILE A 52 -5.92 2.48 18.85
N LEU A 53 -5.22 1.35 18.70
CA LEU A 53 -4.79 0.54 19.85
C LEU A 53 -3.84 1.37 20.72
N PRO A 54 -4.14 1.56 22.01
CA PRO A 54 -3.37 2.45 22.87
C PRO A 54 -1.93 1.94 22.96
N ALA A 55 -1.02 2.64 22.29
CA ALA A 55 0.39 2.53 22.59
C ALA A 55 0.55 2.91 24.07
N SER A 56 1.22 2.05 24.83
CA SER A 56 1.57 2.28 26.24
C SER A 56 1.92 3.76 26.46
N ALA A 57 1.26 4.39 27.44
CA ALA A 57 1.15 5.83 27.68
C ALA A 57 2.46 6.61 27.94
N LYS A 58 3.48 6.53 27.09
CA LYS A 58 4.74 7.28 27.23
C LYS A 58 5.29 7.70 25.87
N GLY A 59 5.49 9.02 25.71
CA GLY A 59 6.44 9.66 24.79
C GLY A 59 6.23 9.45 23.29
N GLY A 60 6.13 10.55 22.53
CA GLY A 60 6.08 10.52 21.06
C GLY A 60 4.92 11.32 20.48
N GLY A 61 5.16 12.00 19.36
CA GLY A 61 4.20 12.90 18.73
C GLY A 61 4.68 13.41 17.37
N PHE A 62 3.81 14.12 16.66
CA PHE A 62 4.09 14.67 15.33
C PHE A 62 4.41 16.17 15.35
N GLY A 63 4.64 16.75 16.54
CA GLY A 63 4.89 18.19 16.71
C GLY A 63 6.30 18.62 16.35
N THR A 64 7.30 17.77 16.60
CA THR A 64 8.71 18.02 16.28
C THR A 64 9.40 16.77 15.74
N LEU A 65 10.56 16.91 15.07
CA LEU A 65 11.34 15.77 14.57
C LEU A 65 11.81 14.85 15.71
N ALA A 66 12.14 15.42 16.88
CA ALA A 66 12.53 14.64 18.06
C ALA A 66 11.37 13.74 18.54
N ASP A 67 10.15 14.28 18.57
CA ASP A 67 8.96 13.53 18.97
C ASP A 67 8.63 12.41 17.99
N VAL A 68 8.90 12.60 16.69
CA VAL A 68 8.73 11.56 15.68
C VAL A 68 9.75 10.45 15.87
N MET A 69 11.03 10.79 16.11
CA MET A 69 12.05 9.76 16.38
C MET A 69 11.73 8.95 17.65
N ASP A 70 11.24 9.62 18.70
CA ASP A 70 10.79 8.95 19.92
C ASP A 70 9.59 8.04 19.65
N LEU A 71 8.62 8.49 18.87
CA LEU A 71 7.47 7.69 18.46
C LEU A 71 7.89 6.44 17.66
N PHE A 72 8.83 6.56 16.74
CA PHE A 72 9.34 5.45 15.93
C PHE A 72 10.33 4.53 16.69
N SER A 73 10.70 4.87 17.93
CA SER A 73 11.45 3.95 18.80
C SER A 73 10.61 2.76 19.28
N TYR A 74 9.27 2.89 19.22
CA TYR A 74 8.34 1.84 19.58
C TYR A 74 8.06 0.91 18.39
N GLU A 75 8.25 -0.40 18.60
CA GLU A 75 8.01 -1.43 17.58
C GLU A 75 6.62 -1.35 16.93
N GLN A 76 5.58 -1.05 17.73
CA GLN A 76 4.21 -0.90 17.22
C GLN A 76 4.07 0.28 16.25
N ALA A 77 4.65 1.43 16.58
CA ALA A 77 4.57 2.63 15.77
C ALA A 77 5.42 2.51 14.50
N ALA A 78 6.62 1.92 14.61
CA ALA A 78 7.46 1.60 13.46
C ALA A 78 6.77 0.63 12.50
N LEU A 79 6.14 -0.42 13.02
CA LEU A 79 5.33 -1.36 12.23
C LEU A 79 4.14 -0.66 11.56
N ALA A 80 3.42 0.20 12.29
CA ALA A 80 2.29 0.95 11.73
C ALA A 80 2.73 1.84 10.56
N GLY A 81 3.85 2.54 10.71
CA GLY A 81 4.46 3.34 9.64
C GLY A 81 4.89 2.47 8.45
N TRP A 82 5.47 1.30 8.71
CA TRP A 82 5.86 0.36 7.65
C TRP A 82 4.67 -0.16 6.85
N VAL A 83 3.61 -0.61 7.53
CA VAL A 83 2.37 -1.08 6.90
C VAL A 83 1.72 0.05 6.08
N HIS A 84 1.76 1.29 6.58
CA HIS A 84 1.29 2.46 5.84
C HIS A 84 2.07 2.68 4.54
N PHE A 85 3.40 2.59 4.56
CA PHE A 85 4.22 2.71 3.35
C PHE A 85 3.90 1.62 2.33
N LEU A 86 3.76 0.36 2.76
CA LEU A 86 3.40 -0.73 1.86
C LEU A 86 2.01 -0.55 1.22
N ALA A 87 1.04 -0.04 1.99
CA ALA A 87 -0.29 0.27 1.48
C ALA A 87 -0.24 1.33 0.38
N PHE A 88 0.50 2.41 0.65
CA PHE A 88 0.64 3.53 -0.28
C PHE A 88 1.41 3.12 -1.55
N ASP A 89 2.48 2.34 -1.40
CA ASP A 89 3.28 1.83 -2.51
C ASP A 89 2.45 0.98 -3.49
N LEU A 90 1.67 0.02 -2.98
CA LEU A 90 0.75 -0.77 -3.81
C LEU A 90 -0.35 0.06 -4.47
N PHE A 91 -0.91 1.04 -3.74
CA PHE A 91 -1.92 1.95 -4.29
C PHE A 91 -1.38 2.76 -5.47
N ILE A 92 -0.20 3.36 -5.32
CA ILE A 92 0.45 4.12 -6.38
C ILE A 92 0.83 3.21 -7.55
N GLY A 93 1.36 2.01 -7.28
CA GLY A 93 1.68 1.02 -8.31
C GLY A 93 0.46 0.65 -9.15
N ALA A 94 -0.67 0.35 -8.51
CA ALA A 94 -1.92 0.04 -9.18
C ALA A 94 -2.48 1.23 -9.98
N TRP A 95 -2.44 2.44 -9.40
CA TRP A 95 -2.87 3.63 -10.12
C TRP A 95 -2.03 3.86 -11.37
N LEU A 96 -0.70 3.70 -11.29
CA LEU A 96 0.18 3.87 -12.43
C LEU A 96 -0.13 2.87 -13.55
N VAL A 97 -0.29 1.58 -13.21
CA VAL A 97 -0.66 0.52 -14.16
C VAL A 97 -2.00 0.81 -14.81
N GLY A 98 -3.03 1.16 -14.02
CA GLY A 98 -4.34 1.54 -14.55
C GLY A 98 -4.29 2.77 -15.46
N GLN A 99 -3.43 3.74 -15.16
CA GLN A 99 -3.28 4.93 -15.98
C GLN A 99 -2.57 4.65 -17.31
N GLN A 100 -1.54 3.80 -17.33
CA GLN A 100 -0.88 3.40 -18.57
C GLN A 100 -1.83 2.63 -19.49
N ARG A 101 -2.61 1.69 -18.95
CA ARG A 101 -3.61 0.96 -19.75
C ARG A 101 -4.67 1.86 -20.38
N ARG A 102 -5.13 2.89 -19.65
CA ARG A 102 -6.05 3.90 -20.22
C ARG A 102 -5.43 4.68 -21.38
N LYS A 103 -4.12 4.98 -21.31
CA LYS A 103 -3.39 5.64 -22.40
C LYS A 103 -3.19 4.72 -23.61
N GLU A 104 -2.83 3.46 -23.40
CA GLU A 104 -2.68 2.48 -24.49
C GLU A 104 -3.99 2.28 -25.25
N TYR A 105 -5.11 2.17 -24.53
CA TYR A 105 -6.44 2.09 -25.16
C TYR A 105 -6.72 3.29 -26.06
N LEU A 106 -6.45 4.51 -25.60
CA LEU A 106 -6.66 5.73 -26.38
C LEU A 106 -5.73 5.81 -27.61
N SER A 107 -4.47 5.36 -27.47
CA SER A 107 -3.52 5.29 -28.59
C SER A 107 -4.00 4.33 -29.69
N TYR A 108 -4.47 3.14 -29.31
CA TYR A 108 -5.02 2.16 -30.24
C TYR A 108 -6.16 2.73 -31.11
N TRP A 109 -7.10 3.48 -30.52
CA TRP A 109 -8.17 4.12 -31.28
C TRP A 109 -7.70 5.26 -32.17
N SER A 110 -6.68 6.01 -31.76
CA SER A 110 -6.13 7.09 -32.60
C SER A 110 -5.50 6.58 -33.90
N HIS A 111 -4.91 5.36 -33.87
CA HIS A 111 -4.37 4.71 -35.06
C HIS A 111 -5.45 4.08 -35.96
N LEU A 112 -6.61 3.70 -35.42
CA LEU A 112 -7.74 3.19 -36.21
C LEU A 112 -8.65 4.28 -36.79
N ALA A 113 -8.74 5.44 -36.13
CA ALA A 113 -9.64 6.52 -36.52
C ALA A 113 -9.10 7.42 -37.65
N PHE A 114 -7.79 7.33 -37.95
CA PHE A 114 -7.14 8.10 -39.01
C PHE A 114 -6.08 7.23 -39.75
N PRO A 115 -6.47 6.50 -40.81
CA PRO A 115 -5.53 6.05 -41.82
C PRO A 115 -5.03 7.20 -42.71
#